data_AF-E6UJI8-F1
#
_entry.id   AF-E6UJI8-F1
#
_cell.length_a   1.000
_cell.length_b   1.000
_cell.length_c   1.000
_cell.angle_alpha   90.00
_cell.angle_beta   90.00
_cell.angle_gamma   90.00
#
_symmetry.space_group_name_H-M   'P 1'
#
loop_
_entity.id
_entity.type
_entity.pdbx_description
1 polymer ?
#
loop_
_entity_poly.entity_id
_entity_poly.type
_entity_poly.pdbx_seq_one_letter_code
_entity_poly.pdbx_strand_id
1 'polypeptide(L)'
;MSEEKDNSFELPRSLYKEVKKMSREKMQSVLRNIYNQGVASAESTYVDLTDLRNAIGKINGIGEKRLDEIMAVIESFITGDDTE
;
A
#
# COMPACT_ATOMS: atom_id res chain seq x y z
N MET A 1 23.99 2.67 -19.86
CA MET A 1 22.66 2.18 -20.21
C MET A 1 22.36 1.08 -19.22
N SER A 2 21.59 1.41 -18.19
CA SER A 2 21.29 0.48 -17.10
C SER A 2 20.19 -0.46 -17.53
N GLU A 3 20.43 -1.76 -17.39
CA GLU A 3 19.49 -2.84 -17.71
C GLU A 3 18.32 -2.80 -16.70
N GLU A 4 17.12 -2.41 -17.17
CA GLU A 4 15.88 -2.70 -16.45
C GLU A 4 15.74 -4.22 -16.38
N LYS A 5 15.83 -4.79 -15.17
CA LYS A 5 15.48 -6.18 -14.93
C LYS A 5 13.98 -6.31 -15.14
N ASP A 6 13.60 -6.83 -16.29
CA ASP A 6 12.24 -7.29 -16.57
C ASP A 6 11.88 -8.38 -15.56
N ASN A 7 11.17 -8.02 -14.50
CA ASN A 7 10.49 -8.95 -13.59
C ASN A 7 9.27 -9.54 -14.33
N SER A 8 9.49 -10.14 -15.50
CA SER A 8 8.43 -10.76 -16.27
C SER A 8 7.96 -12.01 -15.54
N PHE A 9 6.79 -11.90 -14.93
CA PHE A 9 6.05 -13.07 -14.48
C PHE A 9 5.60 -13.86 -15.71
N GLU A 10 6.40 -14.83 -16.13
CA GLU A 10 6.00 -15.75 -17.19
C GLU A 10 4.90 -16.67 -16.66
N LEU A 11 3.73 -16.67 -17.33
CA LEU A 11 2.62 -17.54 -16.96
C LEU A 11 2.89 -18.97 -17.48
N PRO A 12 3.24 -19.95 -16.62
CA PRO A 12 3.55 -21.29 -17.10
C PRO A 12 2.31 -21.93 -17.73
N ARG A 13 2.54 -22.79 -18.74
CA ARG A 13 1.47 -23.44 -19.51
C ARG A 13 0.48 -24.23 -18.65
N SER A 14 0.95 -24.79 -17.53
CA SER A 14 0.15 -25.47 -16.52
C SER A 14 -0.85 -24.52 -15.86
N LEU A 15 -0.38 -23.38 -15.36
CA LEU A 15 -1.20 -22.37 -14.69
C LEU A 15 -2.24 -21.76 -15.63
N TYR A 16 -1.87 -21.48 -16.89
CA TYR A 16 -2.85 -21.06 -17.90
C TYR A 16 -3.99 -22.08 -18.09
N LYS A 17 -3.66 -23.38 -18.15
CA LYS A 17 -4.66 -24.44 -18.29
C LYS A 17 -5.55 -24.53 -17.07
N GLU A 18 -5.03 -24.30 -15.86
CA GLU A 18 -5.81 -24.29 -14.63
C GLU A 18 -6.78 -23.11 -14.58
N VAL A 19 -6.30 -21.90 -14.87
CA VAL A 19 -7.14 -20.69 -14.96
C VAL A 19 -8.25 -20.87 -15.99
N LYS A 20 -7.92 -21.42 -17.18
CA LYS A 20 -8.91 -21.69 -18.23
C LYS A 20 -9.95 -22.75 -17.85
N LYS A 21 -9.61 -23.72 -16.99
CA LYS A 21 -10.51 -24.79 -16.55
C LYS A 21 -11.38 -24.40 -15.34
N MET A 22 -11.24 -23.18 -14.81
CA MET A 22 -12.01 -22.75 -13.65
C MET A 22 -13.52 -22.74 -13.94
N SER A 23 -14.31 -23.19 -12.96
CA SER A 23 -15.75 -22.98 -12.98
C SER A 23 -16.07 -21.51 -12.72
N ARG A 24 -17.27 -21.07 -13.12
CA ARG A 24 -17.75 -19.70 -12.91
C ARG A 24 -17.64 -19.27 -11.45
N GLU A 25 -18.00 -20.14 -10.50
CA GLU A 25 -17.93 -19.88 -9.06
C GLU A 25 -16.48 -19.64 -8.58
N LYS A 26 -15.55 -20.48 -9.03
CA LYS A 26 -14.12 -20.34 -8.70
C LYS A 26 -13.55 -19.04 -9.28
N MET A 27 -13.91 -18.71 -10.52
CA MET A 27 -13.46 -17.47 -11.15
C MET A 27 -14.01 -16.23 -10.41
N GLN A 28 -15.28 -16.25 -9.99
CA GLN A 28 -15.85 -15.16 -9.18
C GLN A 28 -15.14 -15.00 -7.84
N SER A 29 -14.80 -16.11 -7.18
CA SER A 29 -14.02 -16.08 -5.94
C SER A 29 -12.62 -15.50 -6.14
N VAL A 30 -11.92 -15.89 -7.22
CA VAL A 30 -10.59 -15.35 -7.56
C VAL A 30 -10.65 -13.86 -7.82
N LEU A 31 -11.60 -13.38 -8.65
CA LEU A 31 -11.74 -11.96 -8.96
C LEU A 31 -12.10 -11.13 -7.72
N ARG A 32 -12.98 -11.65 -6.84
CA ARG A 32 -13.27 -11.00 -5.55
C ARG A 32 -12.05 -10.92 -4.65
N ASN A 33 -11.24 -11.97 -4.63
CA ASN A 33 -10.02 -11.99 -3.83
C ASN A 33 -9.00 -10.97 -4.36
N ILE A 34 -8.78 -10.92 -5.67
CA ILE A 34 -7.90 -9.91 -6.31
C ILE A 34 -8.39 -8.50 -6.01
N TYR A 35 -9.69 -8.25 -6.15
CA TYR A 35 -10.29 -6.96 -5.82
C TYR A 35 -10.07 -6.58 -4.35
N ASN A 36 -10.37 -7.50 -3.42
CA ASN A 36 -10.18 -7.25 -2.00
C ASN A 36 -8.71 -7.06 -1.62
N GLN A 37 -7.79 -7.76 -2.28
CA GLN A 37 -6.34 -7.55 -2.11
C GLN A 37 -5.93 -6.16 -2.61
N GLY A 38 -6.46 -5.73 -3.75
CA GLY A 38 -6.24 -4.38 -4.27
C GLY A 38 -6.82 -3.30 -3.36
N VAL A 39 -8.02 -3.49 -2.84
CA VAL A 39 -8.64 -2.59 -1.86
C VAL A 39 -7.83 -2.55 -0.58
N ALA A 40 -7.46 -3.70 0.00
CA ALA A 40 -6.66 -3.75 1.21
C ALA A 40 -5.28 -3.10 1.03
N SER A 41 -4.66 -3.27 -0.15
CA SER A 41 -3.40 -2.62 -0.50
C SER A 41 -3.55 -1.11 -0.74
N ALA A 42 -4.72 -0.64 -1.16
CA ALA A 42 -5.01 0.78 -1.32
C ALA A 42 -5.43 1.44 0.01
N GLU A 43 -6.14 0.71 0.88
CA GLU A 43 -6.54 1.16 2.21
C GLU A 43 -5.38 1.10 3.22
N SER A 44 -4.32 0.30 2.97
CA SER A 44 -3.22 0.13 3.91
C SER A 44 -2.32 1.35 4.12
N THR A 45 -2.49 2.44 3.36
CA THR A 45 -1.62 3.62 3.47
C THR A 45 -2.33 4.92 3.10
N TYR A 46 -3.50 5.18 3.67
CA TYR A 46 -4.01 6.56 3.72
C TYR A 46 -4.15 7.00 5.18
N VAL A 47 -3.02 7.38 5.77
CA VAL A 47 -3.03 8.17 7.00
C VAL A 47 -3.18 9.63 6.59
N ASP A 48 -4.35 10.22 6.84
CA ASP A 48 -4.54 11.65 6.63
C ASP A 48 -3.69 12.43 7.64
N LEU A 49 -2.62 13.06 7.15
CA LEU A 49 -1.68 13.83 7.97
C LEU A 49 -2.38 14.99 8.69
N THR A 50 -3.48 15.51 8.16
CA THR A 50 -4.27 16.58 8.77
C THR A 50 -4.97 16.09 10.03
N ASP A 51 -5.60 14.90 9.96
CA ASP A 51 -6.24 14.27 11.11
C ASP A 51 -5.22 13.85 12.16
N LEU A 52 -4.06 13.37 11.72
CA LEU A 52 -2.96 13.03 12.60
C LEU A 52 -2.44 14.26 13.36
N ARG A 53 -2.23 15.39 12.67
CA ARG A 53 -1.83 16.66 13.29
C ARG A 53 -2.85 17.11 14.33
N ASN A 54 -4.13 17.05 13.98
CA ASN A 54 -5.22 17.43 14.87
C ASN A 54 -5.33 16.52 16.11
N ALA A 55 -5.04 15.22 15.96
CA ALA A 55 -5.04 14.27 17.07
C ALA A 55 -3.86 14.51 18.02
N ILE A 56 -2.65 14.76 17.48
CA ILE A 56 -1.44 15.02 18.28
C ILE A 56 -1.52 16.39 18.95
N GLY A 57 -2.04 17.42 18.28
CA GLY A 57 -2.20 18.77 18.83
C GLY A 57 -3.19 18.86 19.99
N LYS A 58 -4.09 17.88 20.15
CA LYS A 58 -5.01 17.79 21.30
C LYS A 58 -4.35 17.21 22.56
N ILE A 59 -3.12 16.71 22.46
CA ILE A 59 -2.39 16.15 23.60
C ILE A 59 -1.86 17.29 24.46
N ASN A 60 -2.26 17.31 25.74
CA ASN A 60 -1.81 18.30 26.69
C ASN A 60 -0.28 18.31 26.82
N GLY A 61 0.34 19.48 26.60
CA GLY A 61 1.79 19.66 26.70
C GLY A 61 2.54 19.63 25.35
N ILE A 62 1.84 19.41 24.24
CA ILE A 62 2.39 19.58 22.89
C ILE A 62 1.94 20.95 22.36
N GLY A 63 2.88 21.90 22.29
CA GLY A 63 2.66 23.17 21.60
C GLY A 63 3.01 23.08 20.11
N GLU A 64 2.60 24.07 19.31
CA GLU A 64 2.81 24.12 17.85
C GLU A 64 4.24 23.75 17.42
N LYS A 65 5.27 24.27 18.09
CA LYS A 65 6.68 23.94 17.76
C LYS A 65 7.01 22.45 17.89
N ARG A 66 6.52 21.79 18.94
CA ARG A 66 6.73 20.34 19.13
C ARG A 66 5.84 19.52 18.20
N LEU A 67 4.65 20.02 17.90
CA LEU A 67 3.75 19.39 16.93
C LEU A 67 4.37 19.36 15.53
N ASP A 68 4.96 20.47 15.09
CA ASP A 68 5.67 20.57 13.81
C ASP A 68 6.88 19.61 13.75
N GLU A 69 7.68 19.55 14.82
CA GLU A 69 8.81 18.60 14.91
C GLU A 69 8.34 17.14 14.82
N ILE A 70 7.25 16.78 15.51
CA ILE A 70 6.70 15.42 15.49
C ILE A 70 6.12 15.08 14.11
N MET A 71 5.39 16.01 13.48
CA MET A 71 4.85 15.81 12.14
C MET A 71 5.99 15.63 11.11
N ALA A 72 7.06 16.42 11.19
CA ALA A 72 8.22 16.30 10.30
C ALA A 72 8.91 14.93 10.41
N VAL A 73 9.05 14.39 11.64
CA VAL A 73 9.59 13.03 11.85
C VAL A 73 8.67 11.98 11.26
N ILE A 74 7.35 12.12 11.45
CA ILE A 74 6.38 11.14 10.92
C ILE A 74 6.36 11.20 9.37
N GLU A 75 6.40 12.39 8.79
CA GLU A 75 6.52 12.58 7.34
C GLU A 75 7.78 11.93 6.79
N SER A 76 8.92 11.98 7.48
CA SER A 76 10.15 11.31 7.02
C SER A 76 10.05 9.79 7.01
N PHE A 77 9.23 9.19 7.89
CA PHE A 77 8.99 7.74 7.90
C PHE A 77 7.93 7.30 6.88
N ILE A 78 6.96 8.17 6.55
CA ILE A 78 5.88 7.87 5.59
C ILE A 78 6.34 8.10 4.15
N THR A 79 7.13 9.15 3.92
CA THR A 79 7.63 9.51 2.58
C THR A 79 8.85 8.70 2.16
N GLY A 80 9.21 7.67 2.94
CA GLY A 80 10.30 6.72 2.72
C GLY A 80 11.23 7.06 1.56
N ASP A 81 12.41 7.61 1.86
CA ASP A 81 13.51 7.70 0.91
C ASP A 81 13.66 6.34 0.21
N ASP A 82 13.10 6.23 -1.00
CA ASP A 82 13.39 5.21 -2.01
C ASP A 82 14.81 5.44 -2.56
N THR A 83 15.78 5.55 -1.66
CA THR A 83 17.21 5.51 -1.97
C THR A 83 17.87 4.48 -1.06
N GLU A 84 17.78 3.21 -1.45
CA GLU A 84 18.88 2.23 -1.38
C GLU A 84 18.61 1.01 -2.26
#